data_AF-C1B6A4-F1
#
_entry.id   AF-C1B6A4-F1
#
_cell.length_a   1.000
_cell.length_b   1.000
_cell.length_c   1.000
_cell.angle_alpha   90.00
_cell.angle_beta   90.00
_cell.angle_gamma   90.00
#
_symmetry.space_group_name_H-M   'P 1'
#
loop_
_entity.id
_entity.type
_entity.pdbx_description
1 polymer ?
#
loop_
_entity_poly.entity_id
_entity_poly.type
_entity_poly.pdbx_seq_one_letter_code
_entity_poly.pdbx_strand_id
1 'polypeptide(L)'
;MSAVTRAPWLERSIMIELKPSAYAPYDDPEDYILSWTDRIWEPRGMGQIREHYLPDIKVHGAYGTIVGNEPIIQACLQKNAAYPHRLFTGEDVIWEVRDENTWLSSHRIVNCGKQEGFWQYGPPTFKHTSSRNIAVCLVRDAMIAEEWVVRDEWAVVEQSGHDVDAIARQIAFAPSAGLLGEKGGKLLGDAPANPLVEGVSGKRPQHGREEDQRVVAMIDEVWNQHLRNLVPAYFSRDIVVETTRHRTHARDDGYKTELDHLFGPFPDAQVEIYDVAFNEDSFHGTRVSILWVLGGTYCGVPQYGPVTGSPVEIFGVSHFQFRGDKIYKEWRIYDELSVLAQIKRARGDEPTSH
;
A
#
# COMPACT_ATOMS: atom_id res chain seq x y z
N MET A 1 32.39 -49.13 6.42
CA MET A 1 32.07 -48.57 5.10
C MET A 1 30.58 -48.77 4.86
N SER A 2 29.78 -47.72 5.01
CA SER A 2 28.39 -47.69 4.57
C SER A 2 28.17 -46.31 3.97
N ALA A 3 28.15 -46.25 2.64
CA ALA A 3 27.93 -45.03 1.89
C ALA A 3 26.43 -44.68 2.00
N VAL A 4 26.15 -43.57 2.69
CA VAL A 4 24.82 -42.95 2.64
C VAL A 4 24.73 -42.24 1.29
N THR A 5 24.04 -42.87 0.34
CA THR A 5 23.59 -42.28 -0.91
C THR A 5 22.71 -41.07 -0.62
N ARG A 6 23.22 -39.87 -0.92
CA ARG A 6 22.43 -38.63 -0.98
C ARG A 6 21.41 -38.75 -2.13
N ALA A 7 20.14 -38.44 -1.84
CA ALA A 7 19.06 -38.43 -2.82
C ALA A 7 19.24 -37.31 -3.87
N PRO A 8 18.82 -37.50 -5.13
CA PRO A 8 19.07 -36.58 -6.24
C PRO A 8 17.89 -35.62 -6.49
N TRP A 9 17.55 -34.76 -5.53
CA TRP A 9 16.44 -33.78 -5.65
C TRP A 9 16.85 -32.34 -5.33
N LEU A 10 18.08 -31.95 -5.66
CA LEU A 10 18.37 -30.54 -5.92
C LEU A 10 17.97 -30.27 -7.37
N GLU A 11 16.66 -30.22 -7.64
CA GLU A 11 16.17 -29.45 -8.78
C GLU A 11 16.69 -28.03 -8.55
N ARG A 12 17.61 -27.59 -9.42
CA ARG A 12 17.97 -26.18 -9.49
C ARG A 12 16.67 -25.46 -9.85
N SER A 13 16.01 -24.84 -8.88
CA SER A 13 14.90 -23.93 -9.14
C SER A 13 15.40 -22.95 -10.19
N ILE A 14 14.83 -23.03 -11.40
CA ILE A 14 15.17 -22.11 -12.47
C ILE A 14 14.72 -20.74 -11.97
N MET A 15 15.68 -19.92 -11.54
CA MET A 15 15.43 -18.51 -11.25
C MET A 15 14.93 -17.89 -12.55
N ILE A 16 13.69 -17.40 -12.53
CA ILE A 16 13.14 -16.66 -13.65
C ILE A 16 13.88 -15.32 -13.66
N GLU A 17 14.66 -15.10 -14.72
CA GLU A 17 15.39 -13.86 -14.93
C GLU A 17 14.52 -12.91 -15.77
N LEU A 18 14.41 -11.66 -15.31
CA LEU A 18 13.66 -10.64 -16.01
C LEU A 18 14.44 -10.18 -17.25
N LYS A 19 13.79 -10.15 -18.41
CA LYS A 19 14.44 -9.66 -19.64
C LYS A 19 14.70 -8.16 -19.53
N PRO A 20 15.86 -7.66 -19.98
CA PRO A 20 16.13 -6.22 -20.03
C PRO A 20 15.08 -5.41 -20.80
N SER A 21 14.41 -6.02 -21.79
CA SER A 21 13.30 -5.37 -22.50
C SER A 21 12.10 -5.02 -21.62
N ALA A 22 11.95 -5.64 -20.45
CA ALA A 22 10.85 -5.38 -19.52
C ALA A 22 11.02 -4.07 -18.73
N TYR A 23 12.22 -3.50 -18.73
CA TYR A 23 12.55 -2.24 -18.05
C TYR A 23 13.47 -1.34 -18.88
N ALA A 24 13.78 -1.67 -20.13
CA ALA A 24 14.54 -0.79 -21.01
C ALA A 24 13.79 0.54 -21.25
N PRO A 25 14.50 1.66 -21.44
CA PRO A 25 15.96 1.80 -21.55
C PRO A 25 16.68 2.04 -20.22
N TYR A 26 16.06 1.73 -19.09
CA TYR A 26 16.57 2.01 -17.74
C TYR A 26 17.56 0.93 -17.27
N ASP A 27 18.38 1.27 -16.27
CA ASP A 27 19.46 0.41 -15.82
C ASP A 27 18.93 -0.87 -15.13
N ASP A 28 17.89 -0.71 -14.30
CA ASP A 28 17.22 -1.79 -13.58
C ASP A 28 15.74 -1.42 -13.29
N PRO A 29 14.95 -2.34 -12.68
CA PRO A 29 13.55 -2.08 -12.35
C PRO A 29 13.31 -0.94 -11.36
N GLU A 30 14.26 -0.64 -10.47
CA GLU A 30 14.14 0.50 -9.55
C GLU A 30 14.32 1.82 -10.32
N ASP A 31 15.37 1.93 -11.15
CA ASP A 31 15.57 3.07 -12.04
C ASP A 31 14.38 3.28 -12.98
N TYR A 32 13.80 2.21 -13.52
CA TYR A 32 12.58 2.28 -14.33
C TYR A 32 11.43 2.99 -13.61
N ILE A 33 11.11 2.59 -12.37
CA ILE A 33 9.99 3.17 -11.61
C ILE A 33 10.28 4.63 -11.24
N LEU A 34 11.49 4.91 -10.75
CA LEU A 34 11.87 6.25 -10.33
C LEU A 34 11.92 7.22 -11.52
N SER A 35 12.53 6.81 -12.63
CA SER A 35 12.61 7.63 -13.83
C SER A 35 11.25 7.90 -14.47
N TRP A 36 10.32 6.93 -14.49
CA TRP A 36 8.95 7.20 -14.94
C TRP A 36 8.19 8.10 -13.98
N THR A 37 8.44 7.96 -12.67
CA THR A 37 7.85 8.81 -11.64
C THR A 37 8.29 10.27 -11.85
N ASP A 38 9.59 10.51 -12.01
CA ASP A 38 10.12 11.85 -12.25
C ASP A 38 9.61 12.42 -13.58
N ARG A 39 9.59 11.61 -14.65
CA ARG A 39 9.10 12.02 -15.97
C ARG A 39 7.63 12.44 -15.96
N ILE A 40 6.75 11.66 -15.31
CA ILE A 40 5.31 11.93 -15.33
C ILE A 40 4.97 13.04 -14.31
N TRP A 41 5.44 12.91 -13.07
CA TRP A 41 4.91 13.70 -11.96
C TRP A 41 5.62 15.04 -11.75
N GLU A 42 6.96 15.09 -11.87
CA GLU A 42 7.72 16.32 -11.60
C GLU A 42 7.42 17.46 -12.59
N PRO A 43 7.51 17.26 -13.94
CA PRO A 43 7.13 18.28 -14.91
C PRO A 43 5.62 18.35 -15.15
N ARG A 44 4.82 17.56 -14.43
CA ARG A 44 3.36 17.43 -14.56
C ARG A 44 2.91 16.94 -15.94
N GLY A 45 3.68 16.04 -16.54
CA GLY A 45 3.46 15.42 -17.84
C GLY A 45 2.34 14.37 -17.86
N MET A 46 1.17 14.63 -17.28
CA MET A 46 0.11 13.61 -17.07
C MET A 46 -0.32 12.89 -18.36
N GLY A 47 -0.20 13.54 -19.53
CA GLY A 47 -0.50 12.92 -20.82
C GLY A 47 0.37 11.70 -21.15
N GLN A 48 1.58 11.61 -20.57
CA GLN A 48 2.53 10.51 -20.75
C GLN A 48 2.08 9.21 -20.08
N ILE A 49 1.04 9.25 -19.23
CA ILE A 49 0.40 8.03 -18.72
C ILE A 49 0.00 7.10 -19.88
N ARG A 50 -0.41 7.65 -21.04
CA ARG A 50 -0.76 6.85 -22.23
C ARG A 50 0.42 6.09 -22.84
N GLU A 51 1.65 6.50 -22.55
CA GLU A 51 2.89 5.87 -23.06
C GLU A 51 3.41 4.78 -22.11
N HIS A 52 2.90 4.71 -20.89
CA HIS A 52 3.47 3.89 -19.82
C HIS A 52 2.45 2.96 -19.14
N TYR A 53 1.16 3.30 -19.18
CA TYR A 53 0.07 2.52 -18.61
C TYR A 53 -0.73 1.86 -19.72
N LEU A 54 -1.09 0.59 -19.55
CA LEU A 54 -1.95 -0.11 -20.51
C LEU A 54 -3.28 0.64 -20.67
N PRO A 55 -3.88 0.67 -21.87
CA PRO A 55 -5.11 1.42 -22.12
C PRO A 55 -6.28 1.01 -21.20
N ASP A 56 -6.30 -0.25 -20.76
CA ASP A 56 -7.28 -0.88 -19.88
C ASP A 56 -6.78 -1.05 -18.44
N ILE A 57 -5.76 -0.28 -18.03
CA ILE A 57 -5.24 -0.24 -16.66
C ILE A 57 -6.36 -0.22 -15.63
N LYS A 58 -6.20 -1.01 -14.56
CA LYS A 58 -6.99 -0.88 -13.34
C LYS A 58 -6.14 -0.29 -12.23
N VAL A 59 -6.67 0.73 -11.57
CA VAL A 59 -6.05 1.34 -10.38
C VAL A 59 -6.99 1.15 -9.20
N HIS A 60 -6.58 0.34 -8.24
CA HIS A 60 -7.31 0.05 -7.02
C HIS A 60 -6.84 0.97 -5.88
N GLY A 61 -7.78 1.61 -5.20
CA GLY A 61 -7.51 2.39 -3.99
C GLY A 61 -8.53 2.11 -2.90
N ALA A 62 -8.37 2.77 -1.75
CA ALA A 62 -9.24 2.60 -0.58
C ALA A 62 -10.71 2.97 -0.83
N TYR A 63 -11.00 3.68 -1.92
CA TYR A 63 -12.32 4.17 -2.30
C TYR A 63 -12.95 3.41 -3.48
N GLY A 64 -12.22 2.46 -4.09
CA GLY A 64 -12.69 1.63 -5.20
C GLY A 64 -11.68 1.54 -6.34
N THR A 65 -12.16 1.13 -7.52
CA THR A 65 -11.31 0.92 -8.71
C THR A 65 -11.61 1.91 -9.83
N ILE A 66 -10.55 2.48 -10.41
CA ILE A 66 -10.59 3.28 -11.65
C ILE A 66 -10.14 2.39 -12.82
N VAL A 67 -10.80 2.52 -13.97
CA VAL A 67 -10.43 1.78 -15.19
C VAL A 67 -10.09 2.75 -16.32
N GLY A 68 -8.93 2.52 -16.95
CA GLY A 68 -8.45 3.21 -18.12
C GLY A 68 -7.68 4.51 -17.83
N ASN A 69 -6.94 4.97 -18.83
CA ASN A 69 -6.01 6.09 -18.70
C ASN A 69 -6.72 7.44 -18.46
N GLU A 70 -7.86 7.70 -19.10
CA GLU A 70 -8.46 9.05 -19.09
C GLU A 70 -8.99 9.51 -17.73
N PRO A 71 -9.72 8.68 -16.96
CA PRO A 71 -10.13 9.07 -15.61
C PRO A 71 -8.93 9.36 -14.69
N ILE A 72 -7.83 8.61 -14.82
CA ILE A 72 -6.59 8.83 -14.06
C ILE A 72 -6.00 10.19 -14.41
N ILE A 73 -5.85 10.49 -15.71
CA ILE A 73 -5.31 11.77 -16.19
C ILE A 73 -6.18 12.93 -15.71
N GLN A 74 -7.50 12.82 -15.80
CA GLN A 74 -8.44 13.85 -15.35
C GLN A 74 -8.33 14.12 -13.84
N ALA A 75 -8.27 13.06 -13.01
CA ALA A 75 -8.10 13.20 -11.57
C ALA A 75 -6.75 13.87 -11.23
N CYS A 76 -5.68 13.49 -11.94
CA CYS A 76 -4.36 14.06 -11.72
C CYS A 76 -4.27 15.53 -12.15
N LEU A 77 -4.92 15.93 -13.25
CA LEU A 77 -5.00 17.33 -13.67
C LEU A 77 -5.68 18.19 -12.61
N GLN A 78 -6.78 17.72 -12.02
CA GLN A 78 -7.44 18.44 -10.93
C GLN A 78 -6.53 18.55 -9.70
N LYS A 79 -5.83 17.46 -9.31
CA LYS A 79 -4.91 17.48 -8.16
C LYS A 79 -3.72 18.40 -8.39
N ASN A 80 -3.20 18.48 -9.61
CA ASN A 80 -2.11 19.38 -9.98
C ASN A 80 -2.53 20.86 -9.99
N ALA A 81 -3.81 21.15 -10.25
CA ALA A 81 -4.34 22.51 -10.10
C ALA A 81 -4.47 22.93 -8.63
N ALA A 82 -4.82 21.99 -7.74
CA ALA A 82 -4.87 22.22 -6.29
C ALA A 82 -3.49 22.30 -5.64
N TYR A 83 -2.54 21.50 -6.13
CA TYR A 83 -1.18 21.39 -5.63
C TYR A 83 -0.17 21.54 -6.79
N PRO A 84 -0.04 22.73 -7.39
CA PRO A 84 1.15 23.05 -8.17
C PRO A 84 2.34 22.91 -7.20
N HIS A 85 3.58 22.64 -7.57
CA HIS A 85 4.69 22.50 -6.60
C HIS A 85 4.56 21.33 -5.60
N ARG A 86 3.63 20.39 -5.80
CA ARG A 86 3.69 19.09 -5.14
C ARG A 86 4.91 18.32 -5.64
N LEU A 87 5.69 17.81 -4.70
CA LEU A 87 6.86 16.97 -4.93
C LEU A 87 6.54 15.52 -4.59
N PHE A 88 7.20 14.62 -5.31
CA PHE A 88 7.16 13.18 -5.10
C PHE A 88 8.59 12.71 -4.95
N THR A 89 8.88 11.98 -3.89
CA THR A 89 10.22 11.41 -3.67
C THR A 89 10.06 9.93 -3.39
N GLY A 90 10.61 9.10 -4.29
CA GLY A 90 10.71 7.66 -4.06
C GLY A 90 11.67 7.39 -2.91
N GLU A 91 11.18 6.77 -1.84
CA GLU A 91 12.00 6.37 -0.70
C GLU A 91 12.64 4.99 -0.92
N ASP A 92 11.98 4.10 -1.66
CA ASP A 92 12.33 2.68 -1.80
C ASP A 92 11.44 2.02 -2.87
N VAL A 93 12.01 1.11 -3.67
CA VAL A 93 11.29 0.30 -4.67
C VAL A 93 11.60 -1.19 -4.41
N ILE A 94 10.64 -1.91 -3.82
CA ILE A 94 10.73 -3.37 -3.70
C ILE A 94 10.16 -3.97 -4.98
N TRP A 95 10.93 -4.77 -5.70
CA TRP A 95 10.44 -5.42 -6.92
C TRP A 95 10.75 -6.91 -6.96
N GLU A 96 9.85 -7.67 -7.60
CA GLU A 96 9.97 -9.12 -7.73
C GLU A 96 9.45 -9.58 -9.09
N VAL A 97 10.22 -10.44 -9.75
CA VAL A 97 9.87 -11.04 -11.04
C VAL A 97 8.62 -11.91 -10.91
N ARG A 98 7.75 -11.91 -11.93
CA ARG A 98 6.60 -12.83 -12.05
C ARG A 98 6.81 -13.80 -13.22
N ASP A 99 7.27 -13.27 -14.36
CA ASP A 99 7.75 -14.03 -15.52
C ASP A 99 8.87 -13.24 -16.25
N GLU A 100 9.29 -13.68 -17.43
CA GLU A 100 10.38 -13.06 -18.20
C GLU A 100 10.12 -11.60 -18.65
N ASN A 101 8.86 -11.15 -18.71
CA ASN A 101 8.45 -9.79 -19.10
C ASN A 101 7.51 -9.11 -18.10
N THR A 102 7.11 -9.82 -17.04
CA THR A 102 6.16 -9.37 -16.03
C THR A 102 6.84 -9.35 -14.66
N TRP A 103 6.65 -8.27 -13.93
CA TRP A 103 7.21 -8.09 -12.60
C TRP A 103 6.32 -7.18 -11.76
N LEU A 104 6.42 -7.33 -10.44
CA LEU A 104 5.73 -6.47 -9.49
C LEU A 104 6.71 -5.45 -8.94
N SER A 105 6.27 -4.20 -8.83
CA SER A 105 6.94 -3.18 -8.02
C SER A 105 6.05 -2.80 -6.85
N SER A 106 6.64 -2.47 -5.72
CA SER A 106 5.99 -1.89 -4.54
C SER A 106 6.87 -0.73 -4.10
N HIS A 107 6.50 0.47 -4.53
CA HIS A 107 7.32 1.65 -4.37
C HIS A 107 6.68 2.64 -3.39
N ARG A 108 7.47 3.01 -2.38
CA ARG A 108 7.07 3.92 -1.30
C ARG A 108 7.49 5.33 -1.64
N ILE A 109 6.55 6.27 -1.53
CA ILE A 109 6.73 7.66 -1.97
C ILE A 109 6.33 8.61 -0.85
N VAL A 110 7.21 9.58 -0.55
CA VAL A 110 6.85 10.76 0.24
C VAL A 110 6.36 11.85 -0.70
N ASN A 111 5.17 12.37 -0.39
CA ASN A 111 4.52 13.43 -1.12
C ASN A 111 4.51 14.68 -0.26
N CYS A 112 5.02 15.80 -0.77
CA CYS A 112 5.07 17.08 -0.05
C CYS A 112 4.51 18.21 -0.91
N GLY A 113 3.78 19.15 -0.34
CA GLY A 113 3.29 20.31 -1.10
C GLY A 113 2.33 21.20 -0.33
N LYS A 114 1.95 22.31 -0.95
CA LYS A 114 0.95 23.25 -0.41
C LYS A 114 -0.32 23.19 -1.22
N GLN A 115 -1.46 23.27 -0.55
CA GLN A 115 -2.73 23.46 -1.25
C GLN A 115 -2.88 24.94 -1.65
N GLU A 116 -2.58 25.25 -2.90
CA GLU A 116 -2.63 26.60 -3.47
C GLU A 116 -3.87 26.83 -4.32
N GLY A 117 -4.53 25.76 -4.77
CA GLY A 117 -5.80 25.80 -5.49
C GLY A 117 -6.94 25.14 -4.72
N PHE A 118 -8.14 25.25 -5.28
CA PHE A 118 -9.32 24.57 -4.75
C PHE A 118 -9.16 23.05 -4.93
N TRP A 119 -9.49 22.29 -3.89
CA TRP A 119 -9.50 20.83 -3.94
C TRP A 119 -10.82 20.30 -3.38
N GLN A 120 -11.02 18.99 -3.45
CA GLN A 120 -12.21 18.36 -2.86
C GLN A 120 -12.32 18.56 -1.34
N TYR A 121 -11.22 18.93 -0.67
CA TYR A 121 -11.20 19.31 0.75
C TYR A 121 -11.68 20.75 1.00
N GLY A 122 -11.83 21.55 -0.05
CA GLY A 122 -12.29 22.93 0.03
C GLY A 122 -11.29 23.95 -0.55
N PRO A 123 -11.41 25.24 -0.17
CA PRO A 123 -10.59 26.31 -0.70
C PRO A 123 -9.11 26.16 -0.30
N PRO A 124 -8.19 26.85 -1.02
CA PRO A 124 -6.76 26.77 -0.72
C PRO A 124 -6.44 27.30 0.68
N THR A 125 -5.62 26.56 1.42
CA THR A 125 -5.19 26.92 2.78
C THR A 125 -3.73 27.37 2.84
N PHE A 126 -2.95 27.15 1.76
CA PHE A 126 -1.51 27.44 1.65
C PHE A 126 -0.64 26.77 2.73
N LYS A 127 -1.21 25.84 3.51
CA LYS A 127 -0.47 25.04 4.49
C LYS A 127 0.34 23.97 3.78
N HIS A 128 1.54 23.74 4.31
CA HIS A 128 2.39 22.65 3.84
C HIS A 128 1.86 21.33 4.38
N THR A 129 1.83 20.33 3.52
CA THR A 129 1.41 18.97 3.83
C THR A 129 2.50 18.00 3.42
N SER A 130 2.60 16.90 4.15
CA SER A 130 3.41 15.74 3.81
C SER A 130 2.59 14.49 4.05
N SER A 131 2.74 13.48 3.19
CA SER A 131 2.07 12.18 3.33
C SER A 131 2.92 11.09 2.70
N ARG A 132 2.73 9.84 3.16
CA ARG A 132 3.35 8.67 2.54
C ARG A 132 2.30 7.86 1.81
N ASN A 133 2.69 7.43 0.62
CA ASN A 133 1.89 6.57 -0.25
C ASN A 133 2.74 5.34 -0.60
N ILE A 134 2.09 4.22 -0.85
CA ILE A 134 2.73 3.06 -1.46
C ILE A 134 1.88 2.65 -2.66
N ALA A 135 2.52 2.54 -3.82
CA ALA A 135 1.90 2.02 -5.02
C ALA A 135 2.55 0.69 -5.38
N VAL A 136 1.70 -0.33 -5.52
CA VAL A 136 2.08 -1.66 -5.97
C VAL A 136 1.65 -1.77 -7.43
N CYS A 137 2.59 -1.86 -8.36
CA CYS A 137 2.30 -1.89 -9.79
C CYS A 137 2.76 -3.19 -10.42
N LEU A 138 1.82 -3.90 -11.06
CA LEU A 138 2.12 -5.00 -11.97
C LEU A 138 2.57 -4.41 -13.31
N VAL A 139 3.82 -4.65 -13.67
CA VAL A 139 4.39 -4.24 -14.95
C VAL A 139 4.39 -5.44 -15.88
N ARG A 140 3.91 -5.28 -17.11
CA ARG A 140 3.91 -6.29 -18.18
C ARG A 140 4.38 -5.65 -19.46
N ASP A 141 5.38 -6.26 -20.11
CA ASP A 141 5.94 -5.78 -21.38
C ASP A 141 6.31 -4.28 -21.31
N ALA A 142 6.97 -3.87 -20.22
CA ALA A 142 7.36 -2.50 -19.91
C ALA A 142 6.20 -1.49 -19.81
N MET A 143 4.97 -1.95 -19.51
CA MET A 143 3.79 -1.12 -19.26
C MET A 143 3.16 -1.45 -17.91
N ILE A 144 2.64 -0.45 -17.20
CA ILE A 144 1.83 -0.67 -15.98
C ILE A 144 0.49 -1.29 -16.40
N ALA A 145 0.24 -2.51 -15.95
CA ALA A 145 -0.95 -3.29 -16.30
C ALA A 145 -2.04 -3.21 -15.23
N GLU A 146 -1.65 -3.12 -13.95
CA GLU A 146 -2.55 -3.02 -12.80
C GLU A 146 -1.80 -2.33 -11.65
N GLU A 147 -2.49 -1.49 -10.88
CA GLU A 147 -1.92 -0.74 -9.76
C GLU A 147 -2.83 -0.85 -8.53
N TRP A 148 -2.23 -1.10 -7.36
CA TRP A 148 -2.87 -1.00 -6.05
C TRP A 148 -2.18 0.09 -5.26
N VAL A 149 -2.89 1.20 -5.01
CA VAL A 149 -2.30 2.39 -4.41
C VAL A 149 -2.98 2.78 -3.11
N VAL A 150 -2.16 2.88 -2.07
CA VAL A 150 -2.55 3.35 -0.75
C VAL A 150 -2.03 4.76 -0.54
N ARG A 151 -2.88 5.64 -0.02
CA ARG A 151 -2.56 7.03 0.26
C ARG A 151 -2.98 7.42 1.66
N ASP A 152 -2.10 8.05 2.41
CA ASP A 152 -2.43 8.63 3.72
C ASP A 152 -3.12 9.98 3.55
N GLU A 153 -4.39 9.95 3.14
CA GLU A 153 -5.17 11.16 2.88
C GLU A 153 -5.59 11.85 4.18
N TRP A 154 -5.70 11.13 5.31
CA TRP A 154 -5.91 11.76 6.63
C TRP A 154 -4.80 12.76 6.93
N ALA A 155 -3.53 12.38 6.79
CA ALA A 155 -2.41 13.27 7.04
C ALA A 155 -2.48 14.55 6.20
N VAL A 156 -2.91 14.43 4.93
CA VAL A 156 -3.07 15.58 4.04
C VAL A 156 -4.18 16.50 4.53
N VAL A 157 -5.37 15.97 4.82
CA VAL A 157 -6.53 16.77 5.27
C VAL A 157 -6.22 17.50 6.59
N GLU A 158 -5.66 16.78 7.56
CA GLU A 158 -5.31 17.30 8.88
C GLU A 158 -4.24 18.40 8.78
N GLN A 159 -3.15 18.17 8.04
CA GLN A 159 -2.08 19.16 7.86
C GLN A 159 -2.50 20.35 7.00
N SER A 160 -3.39 20.15 6.02
CA SER A 160 -4.02 21.23 5.26
C SER A 160 -4.90 22.11 6.15
N GLY A 161 -5.27 21.66 7.35
CA GLY A 161 -6.08 22.40 8.31
C GLY A 161 -7.57 22.36 8.02
N HIS A 162 -8.01 21.40 7.22
CA HIS A 162 -9.43 21.13 7.00
C HIS A 162 -9.99 20.30 8.14
N ASP A 163 -11.31 20.36 8.31
CA ASP A 163 -12.01 19.51 9.26
C ASP A 163 -12.11 18.08 8.70
N VAL A 164 -11.32 17.18 9.27
CA VAL A 164 -11.28 15.76 8.88
C VAL A 164 -12.66 15.10 8.97
N ASP A 165 -13.44 15.42 10.01
CA ASP A 165 -14.77 14.85 10.20
C ASP A 165 -15.75 15.33 9.13
N ALA A 166 -15.65 16.59 8.71
CA ALA A 166 -16.45 17.14 7.61
C ALA A 166 -16.04 16.55 6.25
N ILE A 167 -14.74 16.40 5.99
CA ILE A 167 -14.24 15.84 4.73
C ILE A 167 -14.58 14.35 4.61
N ALA A 168 -14.36 13.56 5.65
CA ALA A 168 -14.77 12.16 5.64
C ALA A 168 -16.29 12.00 5.44
N ARG A 169 -17.08 12.95 5.97
CA ARG A 169 -18.53 13.00 5.72
C ARG A 169 -18.84 13.27 4.25
N GLN A 170 -18.17 14.24 3.64
CA GLN A 170 -18.35 14.54 2.22
C GLN A 170 -17.99 13.32 1.35
N ILE A 171 -16.85 12.67 1.63
CA ILE A 171 -16.40 11.47 0.90
C ILE A 171 -17.39 10.30 1.07
N ALA A 172 -18.00 10.15 2.23
CA ALA A 172 -18.96 9.08 2.51
C ALA A 172 -20.22 9.12 1.63
N PHE A 173 -20.62 10.30 1.15
CA PHE A 173 -21.91 10.53 0.48
C PHE A 173 -21.82 11.19 -0.90
N ALA A 174 -20.68 11.76 -1.28
CA ALA A 174 -20.48 12.39 -2.58
C ALA A 174 -19.33 11.73 -3.35
N PRO A 175 -19.44 11.59 -4.69
CA PRO A 175 -18.32 11.15 -5.51
C PRO A 175 -17.12 12.09 -5.33
N SER A 176 -15.98 11.55 -4.94
CA SER A 176 -14.72 12.31 -4.84
C SER A 176 -13.98 12.22 -6.17
N ALA A 177 -13.82 13.35 -6.86
CA ALA A 177 -13.16 13.41 -8.18
C ALA A 177 -11.67 12.97 -8.15
N GLY A 178 -11.00 13.06 -7.00
CA GLY A 178 -9.59 12.68 -6.82
C GLY A 178 -9.36 11.33 -6.12
N LEU A 179 -10.41 10.72 -5.58
CA LEU A 179 -10.39 9.41 -4.92
C LEU A 179 -11.36 8.45 -5.63
N LEU A 180 -11.65 8.70 -6.91
CA LEU A 180 -12.64 7.94 -7.66
C LEU A 180 -12.34 6.44 -7.61
N GLY A 181 -13.41 5.68 -7.57
CA GLY A 181 -13.38 4.24 -7.64
C GLY A 181 -14.80 3.72 -7.43
N GLU A 182 -15.21 2.73 -8.22
CA GLU A 182 -16.47 2.04 -7.94
C GLU A 182 -16.18 0.81 -7.07
N LYS A 183 -16.93 0.65 -5.98
CA LYS A 183 -16.88 -0.54 -5.13
C LYS A 183 -18.09 -1.43 -5.43
N GLY A 184 -17.82 -2.54 -6.11
CA GLY A 184 -18.81 -3.56 -6.48
C GLY A 184 -18.73 -4.84 -5.64
N GLY A 185 -18.53 -4.74 -4.33
CA GLY A 185 -18.35 -5.90 -3.44
C GLY A 185 -17.18 -5.70 -2.47
N LYS A 186 -16.42 -6.79 -2.20
CA LYS A 186 -15.13 -6.71 -1.50
C LYS A 186 -14.19 -5.76 -2.25
N LEU A 187 -13.36 -5.03 -1.51
CA LEU A 187 -12.59 -3.93 -2.07
C LEU A 187 -11.63 -4.36 -3.20
N LEU A 188 -10.93 -5.48 -3.02
CA LEU A 188 -9.96 -6.02 -3.98
C LEU A 188 -10.36 -7.39 -4.55
N GLY A 189 -11.64 -7.78 -4.40
CA GLY A 189 -12.10 -9.13 -4.74
C GLY A 189 -11.75 -10.15 -3.65
N ASP A 190 -11.53 -11.41 -4.03
CA ASP A 190 -11.15 -12.47 -3.10
C ASP A 190 -9.62 -12.59 -3.00
N ALA A 191 -9.12 -12.79 -1.79
CA ALA A 191 -7.71 -13.04 -1.55
C ALA A 191 -7.28 -14.38 -2.17
N PRO A 192 -6.02 -14.50 -2.63
CA PRO A 192 -5.47 -15.76 -3.13
C PRO A 192 -5.43 -16.81 -2.01
N ALA A 193 -5.66 -18.08 -2.37
CA ALA A 193 -5.64 -19.18 -1.43
C ALA A 193 -4.26 -19.42 -0.78
N ASN A 194 -3.18 -19.10 -1.50
CA ASN A 194 -1.82 -19.15 -0.97
C ASN A 194 -0.95 -18.04 -1.59
N PRO A 195 -0.87 -16.85 -0.95
CA PRO A 195 -0.13 -15.70 -1.46
C PRO A 195 1.39 -15.95 -1.53
N LEU A 196 1.92 -16.98 -0.87
CA LEU A 196 3.32 -17.38 -1.06
C LEU A 196 3.53 -18.02 -2.44
N VAL A 197 2.53 -18.66 -3.03
CA VAL A 197 2.65 -19.31 -4.35
C VAL A 197 2.20 -18.38 -5.46
N GLU A 198 1.08 -17.70 -5.28
CA GLU A 198 0.45 -16.87 -6.30
C GLU A 198 -0.31 -15.74 -5.60
N GLY A 199 0.06 -14.50 -5.93
CA GLY A 199 -0.63 -13.29 -5.50
C GLY A 199 -1.63 -12.83 -6.56
N VAL A 200 -2.30 -11.70 -6.31
CA VAL A 200 -3.15 -11.05 -7.32
C VAL A 200 -2.38 -10.60 -8.57
N SER A 201 -1.07 -10.38 -8.43
CA SER A 201 -0.14 -10.09 -9.52
C SER A 201 0.37 -11.33 -10.28
N GLY A 202 -0.10 -12.53 -9.90
CA GLY A 202 0.25 -13.80 -10.53
C GLY A 202 1.27 -14.63 -9.75
N LYS A 203 1.85 -15.63 -10.43
CA LYS A 203 2.74 -16.62 -9.81
C LYS A 203 4.02 -15.99 -9.31
N ARG A 204 4.47 -16.45 -8.14
CA ARG A 204 5.69 -15.96 -7.50
C ARG A 204 6.88 -16.92 -7.70
N PRO A 205 8.10 -16.39 -7.84
CA PRO A 205 9.32 -17.20 -7.93
C PRO A 205 9.64 -17.82 -6.58
N GLN A 206 10.45 -18.88 -6.57
CA GLN A 206 10.93 -19.52 -5.32
C GLN A 206 12.14 -18.80 -4.71
N HIS A 207 12.19 -17.47 -4.78
CA HIS A 207 13.22 -16.64 -4.19
C HIS A 207 12.69 -15.96 -2.91
N GLY A 208 13.54 -15.72 -1.90
CA GLY A 208 13.13 -15.04 -0.65
C GLY A 208 12.09 -15.77 0.21
N ARG A 209 11.92 -17.09 0.00
CA ARG A 209 10.81 -17.85 0.58
C ARG A 209 10.82 -17.89 2.11
N GLU A 210 11.99 -17.88 2.73
CA GLU A 210 12.11 -17.96 4.19
C GLU A 210 11.63 -16.65 4.83
N GLU A 211 12.03 -15.50 4.28
CA GLU A 211 11.61 -14.18 4.72
C GLU A 211 10.12 -13.97 4.48
N ASP A 212 9.61 -14.32 3.29
CA ASP A 212 8.19 -14.27 2.99
C ASP A 212 7.36 -15.10 3.98
N GLN A 213 7.76 -16.37 4.19
CA GLN A 213 7.09 -17.26 5.14
C GLN A 213 7.11 -16.68 6.54
N ARG A 214 8.22 -16.05 6.94
CA ARG A 214 8.34 -15.40 8.25
C ARG A 214 7.40 -14.20 8.37
N VAL A 215 7.26 -13.35 7.35
CA VAL A 215 6.30 -12.23 7.39
C VAL A 215 4.86 -12.73 7.37
N VAL A 216 4.53 -13.70 6.52
CA VAL A 216 3.17 -14.26 6.45
C VAL A 216 2.78 -14.94 7.77
N ALA A 217 3.68 -15.73 8.37
CA ALA A 217 3.46 -16.33 9.69
C ALA A 217 3.34 -15.27 10.80
N MET A 218 4.13 -14.19 10.73
CA MET A 218 4.02 -13.06 11.65
C MET A 218 2.64 -12.40 11.56
N ILE A 219 2.13 -12.14 10.35
CA ILE A 219 0.79 -11.57 10.17
C ILE A 219 -0.27 -12.53 10.73
N ASP A 220 -0.19 -13.82 10.44
CA ASP A 220 -1.15 -14.78 10.99
C ASP A 220 -1.10 -14.86 12.52
N GLU A 221 0.06 -15.14 13.10
CA GLU A 221 0.18 -15.36 14.55
C GLU A 221 0.05 -14.05 15.34
N VAL A 222 0.81 -13.02 14.97
CA VAL A 222 0.88 -11.78 15.73
C VAL A 222 -0.34 -10.91 15.45
N TRP A 223 -0.79 -10.78 14.20
CA TRP A 223 -1.90 -9.89 13.85
C TRP A 223 -3.26 -10.58 14.01
N ASN A 224 -3.50 -11.67 13.27
CA ASN A 224 -4.82 -12.34 13.18
C ASN A 224 -5.18 -13.17 14.43
N GLN A 225 -4.22 -13.89 15.01
CA GLN A 225 -4.42 -14.66 16.25
C GLN A 225 -4.17 -13.82 17.52
N HIS A 226 -3.83 -12.55 17.36
CA HIS A 226 -3.55 -11.62 18.47
C HIS A 226 -2.46 -12.08 19.45
N LEU A 227 -1.49 -12.90 19.01
CA LEU A 227 -0.38 -13.38 19.83
C LEU A 227 0.73 -12.34 19.93
N ARG A 228 0.41 -11.17 20.51
CA ARG A 228 1.33 -10.03 20.70
C ARG A 228 2.59 -10.39 21.50
N ASN A 229 2.53 -11.45 22.31
CA ASN A 229 3.67 -12.01 23.04
C ASN A 229 4.74 -12.63 22.12
N LEU A 230 4.42 -12.92 20.86
CA LEU A 230 5.35 -13.46 19.87
C LEU A 230 6.13 -12.38 19.11
N VAL A 231 5.90 -11.08 19.38
CA VAL A 231 6.68 -9.99 18.77
C VAL A 231 8.20 -10.22 18.87
N PRO A 232 8.81 -10.59 20.02
CA PRO A 232 10.26 -10.85 20.08
C PRO A 232 10.73 -12.04 19.21
N ALA A 233 9.83 -12.93 18.81
CA ALA A 233 10.14 -14.07 17.94
C ALA A 233 10.32 -13.66 16.47
N TYR A 234 9.68 -12.56 16.03
CA TYR A 234 9.74 -12.08 14.65
C TYR A 234 10.59 -10.82 14.49
N PHE A 235 10.57 -9.95 15.49
CA PHE A 235 11.14 -8.62 15.43
C PHE A 235 12.47 -8.53 16.16
N SER A 236 13.35 -7.66 15.67
CA SER A 236 14.54 -7.22 16.37
C SER A 236 14.11 -6.36 17.56
N ARG A 237 14.88 -6.41 18.65
CA ARG A 237 14.70 -5.53 19.81
C ARG A 237 14.62 -4.05 19.40
N ASP A 238 15.31 -3.66 18.32
CA ASP A 238 15.37 -2.28 17.81
C ASP A 238 14.26 -1.97 16.77
N ILE A 239 13.18 -2.76 16.71
CA ILE A 239 12.07 -2.52 15.78
C ILE A 239 11.56 -1.09 15.85
N VAL A 240 11.38 -0.47 14.68
CA VAL A 240 10.64 0.78 14.50
C VAL A 240 9.55 0.55 13.47
N VAL A 241 8.31 0.92 13.80
CA VAL A 241 7.21 1.00 12.83
C VAL A 241 6.89 2.46 12.56
N GLU A 242 6.92 2.84 11.29
CA GLU A 242 6.36 4.10 10.80
C GLU A 242 5.04 3.80 10.11
N THR A 243 3.98 4.47 10.53
CA THR A 243 2.63 4.21 10.04
C THR A 243 1.91 5.50 9.65
N THR A 244 0.66 5.36 9.26
CA THR A 244 -0.21 6.44 8.79
C THR A 244 -0.27 7.59 9.79
N ARG A 245 -0.50 8.80 9.29
CA ARG A 245 -0.47 10.07 10.03
C ARG A 245 0.90 10.40 10.64
N HIS A 246 1.97 9.92 10.02
CA HIS A 246 3.37 10.09 10.47
C HIS A 246 3.62 9.57 11.90
N ARG A 247 2.82 8.63 12.37
CA ARG A 247 3.04 8.03 13.69
C ARG A 247 4.26 7.12 13.63
N THR A 248 5.08 7.19 14.68
CA THR A 248 6.28 6.35 14.83
C THR A 248 6.25 5.68 16.19
N HIS A 249 6.39 4.37 16.20
CA HIS A 249 6.47 3.57 17.40
C HIS A 249 7.75 2.73 17.37
N ALA A 250 8.40 2.57 18.51
CA ALA A 250 9.67 1.88 18.61
C ALA A 250 9.64 0.85 19.73
N ARG A 251 10.51 -0.15 19.60
CA ARG A 251 10.61 -1.32 20.49
C ARG A 251 9.35 -2.18 20.47
N ASP A 252 9.47 -3.35 21.07
CA ASP A 252 8.41 -4.34 21.15
C ASP A 252 7.11 -3.76 21.72
N ASP A 253 7.19 -2.93 22.77
CA ASP A 253 5.99 -2.36 23.40
C ASP A 253 5.33 -1.28 22.54
N GLY A 254 6.12 -0.48 21.82
CA GLY A 254 5.59 0.48 20.86
C GLY A 254 4.89 -0.24 19.70
N TYR A 255 5.48 -1.33 19.20
CA TYR A 255 4.88 -2.15 18.16
C TYR A 255 3.54 -2.76 18.58
N LYS A 256 3.48 -3.33 19.80
CA LYS A 256 2.24 -3.87 20.38
C LYS A 256 1.18 -2.78 20.55
N THR A 257 1.57 -1.61 21.03
CA THR A 257 0.66 -0.46 21.19
C THR A 257 0.04 -0.05 19.85
N GLU A 258 0.84 0.02 18.78
CA GLU A 258 0.30 0.34 17.45
C GLU A 258 -0.61 -0.76 16.91
N LEU A 259 -0.33 -2.04 17.19
CA LEU A 259 -1.28 -3.11 16.86
C LEU A 259 -2.58 -3.01 17.66
N ASP A 260 -2.53 -2.58 18.92
CA ASP A 260 -3.74 -2.34 19.71
C ASP A 260 -4.53 -1.14 19.18
N HIS A 261 -3.87 -0.13 18.61
CA HIS A 261 -4.52 0.96 17.87
C HIS A 261 -5.18 0.48 16.58
N LEU A 262 -4.52 -0.39 15.80
CA LEU A 262 -5.07 -0.90 14.55
C LEU A 262 -6.28 -1.83 14.77
N PHE A 263 -6.18 -2.76 15.72
CA PHE A 263 -7.19 -3.80 15.95
C PHE A 263 -8.23 -3.44 17.02
N GLY A 264 -7.92 -2.50 17.93
CA GLY A 264 -8.83 -2.09 19.01
C GLY A 264 -10.22 -1.65 18.55
N PRO A 265 -10.35 -0.86 17.45
CA PRO A 265 -11.65 -0.50 16.88
C PRO A 265 -12.41 -1.67 16.23
N PHE A 266 -11.69 -2.73 15.81
CA PHE A 266 -12.22 -3.89 15.08
C PHE A 266 -11.73 -5.21 15.72
N PRO A 267 -12.21 -5.59 16.92
CA PRO A 267 -11.67 -6.74 17.67
C PRO A 267 -11.88 -8.10 17.00
N ASP A 268 -12.78 -8.19 16.02
CA ASP A 268 -13.06 -9.39 15.22
C ASP A 268 -12.34 -9.39 13.86
N ALA A 269 -11.50 -8.37 13.60
CA ALA A 269 -10.89 -8.20 12.30
C ALA A 269 -9.89 -9.29 11.95
N GLN A 270 -9.81 -9.59 10.66
CA GLN A 270 -8.84 -10.50 10.06
C GLN A 270 -8.15 -9.81 8.89
N VAL A 271 -6.87 -10.10 8.73
CA VAL A 271 -6.03 -9.61 7.65
C VAL A 271 -5.84 -10.71 6.61
N GLU A 272 -6.28 -10.42 5.40
CA GLU A 272 -6.04 -11.24 4.21
C GLU A 272 -4.89 -10.63 3.39
N ILE A 273 -3.97 -11.47 2.94
CA ILE A 273 -2.81 -11.07 2.13
C ILE A 273 -3.15 -11.30 0.65
N TYR A 274 -3.03 -10.25 -0.15
CA TYR A 274 -3.33 -10.24 -1.58
C TYR A 274 -2.09 -10.44 -2.43
N ASP A 275 -0.94 -9.94 -2.00
CA ASP A 275 0.32 -10.12 -2.71
C ASP A 275 1.53 -10.02 -1.76
N VAL A 276 2.64 -10.60 -2.22
CA VAL A 276 3.92 -10.61 -1.52
C VAL A 276 5.01 -10.32 -2.54
N ALA A 277 5.98 -9.49 -2.20
CA ALA A 277 7.19 -9.30 -3.01
C ALA A 277 8.42 -9.28 -2.12
N PHE A 278 9.37 -10.15 -2.42
CA PHE A 278 10.70 -10.13 -1.82
C PHE A 278 11.67 -9.35 -2.70
N ASN A 279 12.53 -8.54 -2.08
CA ASN A 279 13.65 -7.92 -2.76
C ASN A 279 14.86 -7.75 -1.83
N GLU A 280 16.06 -7.94 -2.39
CA GLU A 280 17.32 -7.78 -1.67
C GLU A 280 18.31 -7.02 -2.55
N ASP A 281 18.90 -5.96 -2.01
CA ASP A 281 19.98 -5.23 -2.66
C ASP A 281 21.04 -4.77 -1.64
N SER A 282 22.16 -4.25 -2.15
CA SER A 282 23.30 -3.87 -1.31
C SER A 282 23.13 -2.58 -0.50
N PHE A 283 22.17 -1.72 -0.88
CA PHE A 283 21.91 -0.43 -0.27
C PHE A 283 20.82 -0.53 0.82
N HIS A 284 19.71 -1.19 0.51
CA HIS A 284 18.55 -1.33 1.37
C HIS A 284 18.50 -2.66 2.15
N GLY A 285 19.25 -3.67 1.70
CA GLY A 285 19.23 -5.01 2.28
C GLY A 285 17.95 -5.79 1.93
N THR A 286 17.70 -6.82 2.73
CA THR A 286 16.58 -7.75 2.56
C THR A 286 15.25 -7.11 3.00
N ARG A 287 14.27 -7.12 2.10
CA ARG A 287 12.95 -6.50 2.29
C ARG A 287 11.83 -7.38 1.76
N VAL A 288 10.66 -7.27 2.40
CA VAL A 288 9.42 -7.90 1.96
C VAL A 288 8.30 -6.86 1.92
N SER A 289 7.59 -6.75 0.81
CA SER A 289 6.34 -6.01 0.70
C SER A 289 5.14 -6.95 0.83
N ILE A 290 4.11 -6.51 1.56
CA ILE A 290 2.83 -7.20 1.71
C ILE A 290 1.71 -6.25 1.33
N LEU A 291 0.91 -6.66 0.34
CA LEU A 291 -0.37 -6.06 -0.01
C LEU A 291 -1.47 -6.75 0.80
N TRP A 292 -2.24 -6.03 1.61
CA TRP A 292 -3.21 -6.64 2.52
C TRP A 292 -4.51 -5.86 2.64
N VAL A 293 -5.58 -6.57 3.01
CA VAL A 293 -6.86 -5.99 3.43
C VAL A 293 -7.20 -6.52 4.81
N LEU A 294 -7.51 -5.61 5.74
CA LEU A 294 -8.09 -5.94 7.03
C LEU A 294 -9.59 -5.78 6.94
N GLY A 295 -10.34 -6.85 7.17
CA GLY A 295 -11.80 -6.84 7.23
C GLY A 295 -12.30 -7.12 8.65
N GLY A 296 -13.23 -6.32 9.16
CA GLY A 296 -13.80 -6.52 10.49
C GLY A 296 -15.06 -5.69 10.73
N THR A 297 -15.54 -5.69 11.97
CA THR A 297 -16.73 -4.93 12.38
C THR A 297 -16.30 -3.76 13.26
N TYR A 298 -16.81 -2.54 13.00
CA TYR A 298 -16.59 -1.41 13.91
C TYR A 298 -17.43 -1.59 15.18
N CYS A 299 -16.94 -2.42 16.10
CA CYS A 299 -17.61 -2.84 17.33
C CYS A 299 -16.75 -2.67 18.61
N GLY A 300 -15.51 -2.21 18.47
CA GLY A 300 -14.55 -2.07 19.57
C GLY A 300 -14.41 -0.65 20.12
N VAL A 301 -13.16 -0.21 20.29
CA VAL A 301 -12.82 1.12 20.81
C VAL A 301 -13.39 2.21 19.87
N PRO A 302 -14.16 3.19 20.37
CA PRO A 302 -14.85 4.19 19.55
C PRO A 302 -13.92 5.31 19.03
N GLN A 303 -12.81 4.94 18.39
CA GLN A 303 -11.79 5.87 17.89
C GLN A 303 -12.30 6.82 16.79
N TYR A 304 -13.30 6.39 16.02
CA TYR A 304 -13.91 7.12 14.89
C TYR A 304 -15.33 7.64 15.22
N GLY A 305 -15.59 7.89 16.51
CA GLY A 305 -16.90 8.28 17.03
C GLY A 305 -17.76 7.07 17.45
N PRO A 306 -19.07 7.25 17.66
CA PRO A 306 -19.94 6.17 18.14
C PRO A 306 -19.85 4.91 17.27
N VAL A 307 -19.73 3.77 17.94
CA VAL A 307 -19.66 2.43 17.36
C VAL A 307 -20.92 2.14 16.55
N THR A 308 -20.76 1.56 15.35
CA THR A 308 -21.87 1.32 14.40
C THR A 308 -22.24 -0.15 14.25
N GLY A 309 -21.33 -1.07 14.57
CA GLY A 309 -21.50 -2.49 14.27
C GLY A 309 -21.49 -2.80 12.77
N SER A 310 -21.05 -1.86 11.93
CA SER A 310 -20.99 -2.05 10.47
C SER A 310 -19.69 -2.72 10.05
N PRO A 311 -19.69 -3.48 8.93
CA PRO A 311 -18.46 -3.98 8.34
C PRO A 311 -17.58 -2.83 7.85
N VAL A 312 -16.26 -2.99 7.99
CA VAL A 312 -15.23 -2.07 7.51
C VAL A 312 -14.13 -2.89 6.84
N GLU A 313 -13.65 -2.41 5.69
CA GLU A 313 -12.44 -2.92 5.03
C GLU A 313 -11.36 -1.83 5.05
N ILE A 314 -10.15 -2.19 5.44
CA ILE A 314 -8.97 -1.31 5.45
C ILE A 314 -7.97 -1.86 4.44
N PHE A 315 -7.68 -1.06 3.43
CA PHE A 315 -6.67 -1.38 2.43
C PHE A 315 -5.31 -0.82 2.84
N GLY A 316 -4.30 -1.69 2.93
CA GLY A 316 -2.96 -1.31 3.34
C GLY A 316 -1.85 -2.02 2.58
N VAL A 317 -0.66 -1.44 2.67
CA VAL A 317 0.60 -2.04 2.22
C VAL A 317 1.62 -1.88 3.34
N SER A 318 2.36 -2.95 3.61
CA SER A 318 3.49 -2.94 4.55
C SER A 318 4.81 -3.29 3.86
N HIS A 319 5.85 -2.49 4.07
CA HIS A 319 7.23 -2.87 3.75
C HIS A 319 7.97 -3.26 5.03
N PHE A 320 8.53 -4.46 5.08
CA PHE A 320 9.32 -4.99 6.18
C PHE A 320 10.80 -5.03 5.78
N GLN A 321 11.69 -4.54 6.65
CA GLN A 321 13.14 -4.63 6.45
C GLN A 321 13.78 -5.54 7.50
N PHE A 322 14.71 -6.37 7.05
CA PHE A 322 15.34 -7.40 7.86
C PHE A 322 16.77 -7.05 8.25
N ARG A 323 17.19 -7.57 9.40
CA ARG A 323 18.58 -7.64 9.84
C ARG A 323 18.83 -9.05 10.33
N GLY A 324 19.51 -9.86 9.51
CA GLY A 324 19.54 -11.30 9.72
C GLY A 324 18.12 -11.87 9.59
N ASP A 325 17.71 -12.73 10.51
CA ASP A 325 16.39 -13.35 10.48
C ASP A 325 15.27 -12.46 11.04
N LYS A 326 15.60 -11.30 11.62
CA LYS A 326 14.63 -10.45 12.35
C LYS A 326 14.23 -9.20 11.60
N ILE A 327 12.96 -8.83 11.71
CA ILE A 327 12.44 -7.56 11.17
C ILE A 327 12.84 -6.42 12.11
N TYR A 328 13.50 -5.37 11.61
CA TYR A 328 13.89 -4.20 12.41
C TYR A 328 13.18 -2.90 12.00
N LYS A 329 12.51 -2.89 10.83
CA LYS A 329 11.74 -1.74 10.37
C LYS A 329 10.46 -2.21 9.69
N GLU A 330 9.34 -1.56 9.99
CA GLU A 330 8.11 -1.66 9.22
C GLU A 330 7.67 -0.26 8.76
N TRP A 331 7.27 -0.17 7.51
CA TRP A 331 6.44 0.92 6.98
C TRP A 331 5.04 0.38 6.78
N ARG A 332 4.04 0.85 7.52
CA ARG A 332 2.65 0.38 7.41
C ARG A 332 1.73 1.51 6.99
N ILE A 333 1.35 1.54 5.72
CA ILE A 333 0.53 2.63 5.18
C ILE A 333 -0.85 2.09 4.85
N TYR A 334 -1.88 2.83 5.28
CA TYR A 334 -3.31 2.62 5.00
C TYR A 334 -4.02 3.96 5.16
N ASP A 335 -5.23 4.08 4.58
CA ASP A 335 -5.98 5.34 4.63
C ASP A 335 -7.01 5.35 5.77
N GLU A 336 -6.66 5.96 6.90
CA GLU A 336 -7.59 6.18 8.03
C GLU A 336 -8.80 7.06 7.64
N LEU A 337 -8.68 7.93 6.64
CA LEU A 337 -9.79 8.76 6.19
C LEU A 337 -10.88 7.90 5.54
N SER A 338 -10.48 6.87 4.79
CA SER A 338 -11.40 5.91 4.18
C SER A 338 -12.18 5.12 5.23
N VAL A 339 -11.55 4.79 6.36
CA VAL A 339 -12.19 4.11 7.50
C VAL A 339 -13.26 4.99 8.11
N LEU A 340 -12.93 6.25 8.37
CA LEU A 340 -13.88 7.22 8.92
C LEU A 340 -15.04 7.48 7.96
N ALA A 341 -14.79 7.54 6.65
CA ALA A 341 -15.83 7.69 5.64
C ALA A 341 -16.80 6.49 5.60
N GLN A 342 -16.29 5.25 5.69
CA GLN A 342 -17.13 4.04 5.78
C GLN A 342 -18.04 4.08 7.02
N ILE A 343 -17.49 4.45 8.18
CA ILE A 343 -18.23 4.54 9.45
C ILE A 343 -19.30 5.64 9.37
N LYS A 344 -18.98 6.82 8.83
CA LYS A 344 -19.93 7.92 8.62
C LYS A 344 -21.06 7.53 7.67
N ARG A 345 -20.75 6.82 6.60
CA ARG A 345 -21.75 6.28 5.68
C ARG A 345 -22.73 5.36 6.40
N ALA A 346 -22.22 4.44 7.23
CA ALA A 346 -23.03 3.52 8.01
C ALA A 346 -23.93 4.23 9.04
N ARG A 347 -23.49 5.34 9.63
CA ARG A 347 -24.31 6.15 10.55
C ARG A 347 -25.40 6.96 9.88
N GLY A 348 -25.31 7.20 8.56
CA GLY A 348 -26.20 8.13 7.88
C GLY A 348 -25.87 9.60 8.18
N ASP A 349 -24.60 9.91 8.42
CA ASP A 349 -24.13 11.28 8.65
C ASP A 349 -24.18 12.12 7.34
N GLU A 350 -25.33 12.38 6.74
CA GLU A 350 -25.38 13.13 5.49
C GLU A 350 -24.81 14.57 5.64
N PRO A 351 -24.11 15.11 4.64
CA PRO A 351 -23.66 16.51 4.67
C PRO A 351 -24.86 17.45 4.83
N THR A 352 -24.83 18.33 5.82
CA THR A 352 -25.83 19.40 5.93
C THR A 352 -25.69 20.34 4.75
N SER A 353 -26.75 20.51 3.95
CA SER A 353 -26.81 21.52 2.90
C SER A 353 -26.62 22.90 3.50
N HIS A 354 -25.51 23.56 3.17
CA HIS A 354 -25.22 24.95 3.51
C HIS A 354 -25.84 25.91 2.51
#